data_AF-A0A6P1JCE1-F1
#
_entry.id   AF-A0A6P1JCE1-F1
#
_cell.length_a   1.000
_cell.length_b   1.000
_cell.length_c   1.000
_cell.angle_alpha   90.00
_cell.angle_beta   90.00
_cell.angle_gamma   90.00
#
_symmetry.space_group_name_H-M   'P 1'
#
loop_
_entity.id
_entity.type
_entity.pdbx_description
1 polymer ?
#
loop_
_entity_poly.entity_id
_entity_poly.type
_entity_poly.pdbx_seq_one_letter_code
_entity_poly.pdbx_strand_id
1 'polypeptide(L)' 'MPKGSQLTNRDHDNMDAFLSHVLDDYKAGHLSKKDLTLGLAQVISALDCGNVDEARNWFENGRKLIRQGG' A
#
# COMPACT_ATOMS: atom_id res chain seq x y z
N MET A 1 7.51 -22.77 -13.82
CA MET A 1 7.22 -22.06 -12.57
C MET A 1 6.66 -20.69 -12.94
N PRO A 2 5.46 -20.27 -12.48
CA PRO A 2 4.86 -19.06 -12.99
C PRO A 2 5.60 -17.83 -12.46
N LYS A 3 5.92 -16.89 -13.34
CA LYS A 3 6.47 -15.55 -13.06
C LYS A 3 5.45 -14.61 -12.37
N GLY A 4 4.53 -15.14 -11.56
CA GLY A 4 3.38 -14.42 -11.01
C GLY A 4 3.48 -14.05 -9.53
N SER A 5 4.47 -14.57 -8.81
CA SER A 5 4.58 -14.48 -7.34
C SER A 5 5.62 -13.47 -6.84
N GLN A 6 6.21 -12.67 -7.72
CA GLN A 6 7.20 -11.65 -7.35
C GLN A 6 6.75 -10.27 -7.81
N LEU A 7 7.05 -9.27 -6.99
CA LEU A 7 6.89 -7.88 -7.35
C LEU A 7 7.87 -7.50 -8.46
N THR A 8 7.37 -6.80 -9.45
CA THR A 8 8.18 -6.21 -10.51
C THR A 8 8.81 -4.90 -10.02
N ASN A 9 9.79 -4.38 -10.76
CA ASN A 9 10.34 -3.05 -10.46
C ASN A 9 9.26 -1.97 -10.49
N ARG A 10 8.31 -2.06 -11.42
CA ARG A 10 7.16 -1.14 -11.48
C ARG A 10 6.28 -1.24 -10.23
N ASP A 11 6.10 -2.45 -9.70
CA ASP A 11 5.33 -2.62 -8.46
C ASP A 11 6.05 -1.96 -7.27
N HIS A 12 7.39 -2.02 -7.23
CA HIS A 12 8.18 -1.29 -6.22
C HIS A 12 8.12 0.23 -6.42
N ASP A 13 8.18 0.72 -7.65
CA ASP A 13 8.03 2.17 -7.93
C ASP A 13 6.66 2.68 -7.46
N ASN A 14 5.60 1.89 -7.71
CA ASN A 14 4.26 2.18 -7.23
C ASN A 14 4.18 2.15 -5.69
N MET A 15 4.87 1.19 -5.05
CA MET A 15 4.95 1.10 -3.59
C MET A 15 5.60 2.36 -2.99
N ASP A 16 6.72 2.80 -3.55
CA ASP A 16 7.43 4.01 -3.09
C ASP A 16 6.57 5.27 -3.25
N ALA A 17 5.85 5.38 -4.37
CA ALA A 17 4.91 6.48 -4.60
C ALA A 17 3.75 6.45 -3.60
N PHE A 18 3.17 5.27 -3.36
CA PHE A 18 2.12 5.08 -2.35
C PHE A 18 2.59 5.51 -0.96
N LEU A 19 3.74 4.99 -0.50
CA LEU A 19 4.30 5.31 0.83
C LEU A 19 4.55 6.80 0.99
N SER A 20 5.13 7.43 -0.04
CA SER A 20 5.38 8.88 -0.05
C SER A 20 4.07 9.67 0.08
N HIS A 21 3.05 9.33 -0.71
CA HIS A 21 1.77 10.03 -0.68
C HIS A 21 1.02 9.91 0.65
N VAL A 22 1.02 8.73 1.28
CA VAL A 22 0.31 8.55 2.56
C VAL A 22 1.05 9.23 3.72
N LEU A 23 2.38 9.30 3.65
CA LEU A 23 3.17 10.08 4.61
C LEU A 23 2.95 11.58 4.45
N ASP A 24 2.86 12.08 3.22
CA ASP A 24 2.54 13.48 2.95
C ASP A 24 1.12 13.84 3.40
N ASP A 25 0.14 12.96 3.17
CA ASP A 25 -1.23 13.15 3.68
C ASP A 25 -1.28 13.15 5.22
N TYR A 26 -0.49 12.30 5.87
CA TYR A 26 -0.36 12.28 7.33
C TYR A 26 0.26 13.58 7.85
N LYS A 27 1.36 14.05 7.24
CA LYS A 27 1.99 15.33 7.58
C LYS A 27 1.07 16.52 7.38
N ALA A 28 0.24 16.50 6.33
CA ALA A 28 -0.76 17.53 6.05
C ALA A 28 -1.99 17.47 6.99
N GLY A 29 -2.10 16.44 7.82
CA GLY A 29 -3.25 16.22 8.71
C GLY A 29 -4.50 15.69 8.00
N HIS A 30 -4.39 15.31 6.73
CA HIS A 30 -5.49 14.70 5.96
C HIS A 30 -5.68 13.22 6.25
N LEU A 31 -4.71 12.60 6.92
CA LEU A 31 -4.73 11.20 7.31
C LEU A 31 -4.38 11.06 8.78
N SER A 32 -5.14 10.27 9.53
CA SER A 32 -4.82 10.00 10.93
C SER A 32 -3.68 8.98 11.06
N LYS A 33 -2.94 9.04 12.17
CA LYS A 33 -1.91 8.02 12.47
C LYS A 33 -2.50 6.61 12.51
N LYS A 34 -3.73 6.47 12.99
CA LYS A 34 -4.43 5.17 13.09
C LYS A 34 -4.69 4.60 11.69
N ASP A 35 -5.24 5.41 10.80
CA ASP A 35 -5.62 4.97 9.45
C ASP A 35 -4.38 4.66 8.62
N LEU A 36 -3.32 5.49 8.74
CA LEU A 36 -2.02 5.19 8.14
C LEU A 36 -1.48 3.84 8.62
N THR A 37 -1.49 3.60 9.94
CA THR A 37 -0.97 2.35 10.53
C THR A 37 -1.78 1.15 10.06
N LEU A 38 -3.11 1.25 10.01
CA LEU A 38 -3.98 0.16 9.55
C LEU A 38 -3.75 -0.16 8.08
N GLY A 39 -3.66 0.86 7.22
CA GLY A 39 -3.37 0.68 5.80
C GLY A 39 -2.03 0.00 5.56
N LEU A 40 -0.97 0.43 6.24
CA LEU A 40 0.34 -0.22 6.15
C LEU A 40 0.30 -1.67 6.64
N ALA A 41 -0.44 -1.96 7.71
CA ALA A 41 -0.62 -3.33 8.20
C ALA A 41 -1.31 -4.23 7.16
N GLN A 42 -2.28 -3.71 6.41
CA GLN A 42 -2.93 -4.46 5.33
C GLN A 42 -1.97 -4.76 4.18
N VAL A 43 -1.13 -3.80 3.77
CA VAL A 43 -0.09 -4.05 2.76
C VAL A 43 0.88 -5.13 3.22
N ILE A 44 1.39 -5.03 4.45
CA ILE A 44 2.33 -6.01 5.01
C ILE A 44 1.68 -7.39 5.10
N SER A 45 0.42 -7.47 5.53
CA SER A 45 -0.32 -8.75 5.57
C SER A 45 -0.50 -9.36 4.19
N ALA A 46 -0.81 -8.56 3.16
CA ALA A 46 -0.94 -9.06 1.79
C ALA A 46 0.38 -9.65 1.29
N LEU A 47 1.51 -8.99 1.58
CA LEU A 47 2.84 -9.48 1.24
C LEU A 47 3.21 -10.76 2.00
N ASP A 48 2.95 -10.82 3.30
CA ASP A 48 3.22 -11.99 4.16
C ASP A 48 2.42 -13.22 3.72
N CYS A 49 1.17 -13.03 3.30
CA CYS A 49 0.33 -14.10 2.75
C CYS A 49 0.72 -14.50 1.31
N GLY A 50 1.70 -13.84 0.68
CA GLY A 50 2.03 -14.05 -0.72
C GLY A 50 0.95 -13.57 -1.69
N ASN A 51 0.01 -12.75 -1.24
CA ASN A 51 -1.05 -12.15 -2.05
C ASN A 51 -0.51 -10.90 -2.78
N VAL A 52 0.31 -11.16 -3.79
CA VAL A 52 0.99 -10.11 -4.57
C VAL A 52 -0.02 -9.23 -5.32
N ASP A 53 -1.18 -9.76 -5.72
CA ASP A 53 -2.20 -8.99 -6.43
C ASP A 53 -2.90 -7.97 -5.51
N GLU A 54 -3.16 -8.35 -4.26
CA GLU A 54 -3.67 -7.40 -3.27
C GLU A 54 -2.61 -6.33 -2.94
N ALA A 55 -1.34 -6.72 -2.79
CA ALA A 55 -0.25 -5.75 -2.59
C ALA A 55 -0.15 -4.76 -3.76
N ARG A 56 -0.24 -5.22 -5.02
CA ARG A 56 -0.28 -4.36 -6.21
C ARG A 56 -1.45 -3.39 -6.18
N ASN A 57 -2.65 -3.87 -5.83
CA ASN A 57 -3.81 -3.00 -5.69
C ASN A 57 -3.59 -1.91 -4.62
N TRP A 58 -2.91 -2.24 -3.52
CA TRP A 58 -2.50 -1.26 -2.52
C TRP A 58 -1.48 -0.25 -3.04
N PHE A 59 -0.50 -0.68 -3.82
CA PHE A 59 0.50 0.24 -4.38
C PHE A 59 -0.13 1.23 -5.38
N GLU A 60 -1.09 0.77 -6.18
CA GLU A 60 -1.76 1.62 -7.18
C GLU A 60 -2.87 2.49 -6.58
N ASN A 61 -3.65 1.94 -5.65
CA ASN A 61 -4.89 2.54 -5.16
C ASN A 61 -4.88 2.86 -3.66
N GLY A 62 -3.79 2.58 -2.95
CA GLY A 62 -3.71 2.63 -1.49
C GLY A 62 -4.12 3.96 -0.89
N ARG A 63 -3.79 5.09 -1.53
CA ARG A 63 -4.22 6.42 -1.07
C ARG A 63 -5.74 6.56 -0.98
N LYS A 64 -6.48 5.92 -1.89
CA LYS A 64 -7.96 5.88 -1.84
C LYS A 64 -8.43 4.86 -0.81
N LEU A 65 -7.82 3.67 -0.79
CA LEU A 65 -8.20 2.57 0.11
C LEU A 65 -8.08 2.97 1.58
N ILE A 66 -6.98 3.62 1.98
CA ILE A 66 -6.78 4.09 3.36
C ILE A 66 -7.88 5.09 3.77
N ARG A 67 -8.33 5.95 2.85
CA ARG A 67 -9.36 6.96 3.13
C ARG A 67 -10.79 6.40 3.13
N GLN A 68 -11.00 5.23 2.52
CA GLN A 68 -12.30 4.56 2.44
C GLN A 68 -12.51 3.52 3.55
N GLY A 69 -11.47 3.17 4.31
CA GLY A 69 -11.49 2.09 5.30
C GLY A 69 -10.94 2.49 6.67
N GLY A 70 -11.39 3.61 7.23
CA GLY A 70 -11.25 3.97 8.65
C GLY A 70 -12.55 3.74 9.42
#